data_AF-A0A7K6ZXG1-F1
#
_entry.id   AF-A0A7K6ZXG1-F1
#
_cell.length_a   1.000
_cell.length_b   1.000
_cell.length_c   1.000
_cell.angle_alpha   90.00
_cell.angle_beta   90.00
_cell.angle_gamma   90.00
#
_symmetry.space_group_name_H-M   'P 1'
#
loop_
_entity.id
_entity.type
_entity.pdbx_description
1 polymer ?
#
loop_
_entity_poly.entity_id
_entity_poly.type
_entity_poly.pdbx_seq_one_letter_code
_entity_poly.pdbx_strand_id
1 'polypeptide(L)'
;CSMQPCAALALLLLAASSVHAQPSCTHFSQLLPAYLRDLRIKFEEIKGYFQSKDNELGIQLLSSDLLNEFKGTLGCQSVSEAMRFYMEEVLPSAGRASAQHEQSVGHLRKALMQLKATMKRCHRFFTCEKQSKTLKHIRETFEKMSENGIYKAMGEFDIFINYIEEYLMMKGRK
;
A
#
# COMPACT_ATOMS: atom_id res chain seq x y z
N CYS A 1 58.11 -35.22 -34.08
CA CYS A 1 58.27 -34.71 -32.71
C CYS A 1 57.77 -33.28 -32.69
N SER A 2 56.94 -32.78 -31.77
CA SER A 2 56.26 -33.36 -30.62
C SER A 2 55.15 -32.38 -30.22
N MET A 3 53.96 -32.95 -30.01
CA MET A 3 52.92 -32.61 -29.02
C MET A 3 52.61 -31.14 -28.65
N GLN A 4 51.35 -30.80 -28.92
CA GLN A 4 50.52 -29.79 -28.24
C GLN A 4 50.45 -30.06 -26.72
N PRO A 5 50.16 -29.04 -25.89
CA PRO A 5 48.82 -29.03 -25.29
C PRO A 5 48.19 -27.64 -25.09
N CYS A 6 46.88 -27.71 -24.88
CA CYS A 6 45.92 -26.69 -24.50
C CYS A 6 46.39 -25.69 -23.43
N ALA A 7 46.07 -24.42 -23.64
CA ALA A 7 45.78 -23.47 -22.56
C ALA A 7 44.71 -22.47 -23.05
N ALA A 8 43.50 -22.98 -23.26
CA ALA A 8 42.30 -22.17 -23.11
C ALA A 8 42.12 -21.95 -21.60
N LEU A 9 42.27 -20.71 -21.10
CA LEU A 9 41.88 -20.16 -19.79
C LEU A 9 42.78 -18.91 -19.64
N ALA A 10 42.32 -17.67 -19.49
CA ALA A 10 41.10 -17.19 -18.90
C ALA A 10 40.76 -15.80 -19.49
N LEU A 11 39.69 -15.72 -20.28
CA LEU A 11 38.89 -14.51 -20.30
C LEU A 11 38.15 -14.46 -18.95
N LEU A 12 38.77 -13.81 -17.96
CA LEU A 12 38.06 -13.41 -16.74
C LEU A 12 37.03 -12.36 -17.16
N LEU A 13 35.82 -12.86 -17.44
CA LEU A 13 34.59 -12.10 -17.46
C LEU A 13 34.57 -11.19 -16.23
N LEU A 14 34.67 -9.89 -16.44
CA LEU A 14 34.14 -8.89 -15.52
C LEU A 14 32.63 -9.10 -15.48
N ALA A 15 32.18 -10.11 -14.76
CA ALA A 15 30.86 -10.14 -14.19
C ALA A 15 30.83 -8.98 -13.19
N ALA A 16 30.53 -7.79 -13.70
CA ALA A 16 29.97 -6.71 -12.90
C ALA A 16 28.70 -7.27 -12.31
N SER A 17 28.86 -7.94 -11.17
CA SER A 17 27.79 -8.29 -10.28
C SER A 17 27.27 -6.93 -9.84
N SER A 18 26.24 -6.45 -10.54
CA SER A 18 25.32 -5.51 -9.92
C SER A 18 24.75 -6.27 -8.74
N VAL A 19 25.47 -6.20 -7.62
CA VAL A 19 24.92 -6.53 -6.31
C VAL A 19 23.76 -5.57 -6.22
N HIS A 20 22.58 -6.08 -6.58
CA HIS A 20 21.33 -5.41 -6.36
C HIS A 20 21.26 -5.33 -4.84
N ALA A 21 21.81 -4.25 -4.28
CA ALA A 21 21.85 -4.03 -2.85
C ALA A 21 20.39 -4.08 -2.42
N GLN A 22 19.99 -5.20 -1.83
CA GLN A 22 18.69 -5.34 -1.21
C GLN A 22 18.58 -4.15 -0.26
N PRO A 23 17.60 -3.25 -0.42
CA PRO A 23 17.45 -2.11 0.47
C PRO A 23 17.41 -2.62 1.92
N SER A 24 18.39 -2.22 2.72
CA SER A 24 18.53 -2.71 4.08
C SER A 24 17.30 -2.29 4.89
N CYS A 25 16.72 -3.24 5.63
CA CYS A 25 15.57 -3.00 6.48
C CYS A 25 15.92 -2.18 7.73
N THR A 26 17.22 -1.96 7.98
CA THR A 26 17.77 -1.26 9.16
C THR A 26 17.27 0.17 9.33
N HIS A 27 16.84 0.84 8.26
CA HIS A 27 16.34 2.22 8.30
C HIS A 27 14.83 2.33 8.09
N PHE A 28 14.10 1.21 7.99
CA PHE A 28 12.69 1.24 7.63
C PHE A 28 11.86 2.11 8.59
N SER A 29 12.04 1.95 9.91
CA SER A 29 11.32 2.77 10.91
C SER A 29 11.61 4.27 10.78
N GLN A 30 12.80 4.65 10.30
CA GLN A 30 13.18 6.05 10.05
C GLN A 30 12.58 6.58 8.74
N LEU A 31 12.32 5.70 7.77
CA LEU A 31 11.72 6.05 6.48
C LEU A 31 10.18 6.04 6.50
N LEU A 32 9.56 5.41 7.49
CA LEU A 32 8.10 5.35 7.64
C LEU A 32 7.41 6.72 7.57
N PRO A 33 7.87 7.76 8.31
CA PRO A 33 7.29 9.09 8.20
C PRO A 33 7.35 9.67 6.78
N ALA A 34 8.41 9.38 6.02
CA ALA A 34 8.54 9.84 4.65
C ALA A 34 7.53 9.18 3.70
N TYR A 35 7.31 7.86 3.83
CA TYR A 35 6.28 7.17 3.05
C TYR A 35 4.87 7.67 3.34
N LEU A 36 4.54 7.88 4.62
CA LEU A 36 3.23 8.40 5.03
C LEU A 36 3.05 9.85 4.56
N ARG A 37 4.11 10.67 4.60
CA ARG A 37 4.10 12.03 4.07
C ARG A 37 3.87 12.04 2.56
N ASP A 38 4.54 11.17 1.81
CA ASP A 38 4.35 11.06 0.36
C ASP A 38 2.90 10.69 0.01
N LEU A 39 2.32 9.72 0.72
CA LEU A 39 0.89 9.38 0.58
C LEU A 39 -0.03 10.58 0.83
N ARG A 40 0.22 11.34 1.91
CA ARG A 40 -0.59 12.53 2.25
C ARG A 40 -0.47 13.61 1.18
N ILE A 41 0.73 13.88 0.68
CA ILE A 41 0.96 14.85 -0.40
C ILE A 41 0.21 14.43 -1.66
N LYS A 42 0.30 13.15 -2.06
CA LYS A 42 -0.38 12.65 -3.26
C LYS A 42 -1.90 12.62 -3.11
N PHE A 43 -2.41 12.38 -1.91
CA PHE A 43 -3.84 12.46 -1.67
C PHE A 43 -4.32 13.92 -1.68
N GLU A 44 -3.56 14.87 -1.12
CA GLU A 44 -3.94 16.28 -1.07
C GLU A 44 -4.21 16.86 -2.47
N GLU A 45 -3.48 16.42 -3.51
CA GLU A 45 -3.68 16.81 -4.91
C GLU A 45 -5.11 16.53 -5.43
N ILE A 46 -5.81 15.53 -4.87
CA ILE A 46 -7.11 15.05 -5.34
C ILE A 46 -8.20 15.10 -4.26
N LYS A 47 -7.83 15.42 -3.02
CA LYS A 47 -8.69 15.39 -1.83
C LYS A 47 -9.97 16.21 -2.03
N GLY A 48 -9.83 17.46 -2.47
CA GLY A 48 -10.97 18.37 -2.65
C GLY A 48 -11.99 17.86 -3.66
N TYR A 49 -11.54 17.23 -4.76
CA TYR A 49 -12.42 16.65 -5.76
C TYR A 49 -13.23 15.46 -5.19
N PHE A 50 -12.56 14.48 -4.57
CA PHE A 50 -13.26 13.29 -4.08
C PHE A 50 -14.13 13.58 -2.86
N GLN A 51 -13.68 14.44 -1.93
CA GLN A 51 -14.48 14.82 -0.76
C GLN A 51 -15.69 15.68 -1.13
N SER A 52 -15.60 16.56 -2.14
CA SER A 52 -16.77 17.32 -2.60
C SER A 52 -17.81 16.49 -3.36
N LYS A 53 -17.43 15.28 -3.79
CA LYS A 53 -18.32 14.31 -4.46
C LYS A 53 -18.86 13.24 -3.50
N ASP A 54 -18.33 13.14 -2.29
CA ASP A 54 -18.88 12.27 -1.25
C ASP A 54 -20.16 12.89 -0.65
N ASN A 55 -21.31 12.44 -1.17
CA ASN A 55 -22.62 12.84 -0.66
C ASN A 55 -23.15 11.91 0.45
N GLU A 56 -22.42 10.84 0.79
CA GLU A 56 -22.86 9.76 1.67
C GLU A 56 -22.39 10.00 3.11
N LEU A 57 -22.63 11.20 3.63
CA LEU A 57 -22.11 11.67 4.92
C LEU A 57 -22.68 10.90 6.13
N GLY A 58 -23.83 10.24 5.97
CA GLY A 58 -24.48 9.44 7.03
C GLY A 58 -23.88 8.04 7.20
N ILE A 59 -23.03 7.60 6.27
CA ILE A 59 -22.32 6.33 6.33
C ILE A 59 -20.89 6.65 6.74
N GLN A 60 -20.27 5.82 7.57
CA GLN A 60 -18.82 5.86 7.78
C GLN A 60 -18.27 4.55 7.23
N LEU A 61 -17.57 4.60 6.09
CA LEU A 61 -17.09 3.37 5.44
C LEU A 61 -15.95 2.76 6.24
N LEU A 62 -15.00 3.57 6.67
CA LEU A 62 -13.89 3.21 7.55
C LEU A 62 -14.25 3.55 9.00
N SER A 63 -15.01 2.65 9.64
CA SER A 63 -15.42 2.81 11.03
C SER A 63 -14.29 2.59 12.03
N SER A 64 -14.51 2.98 13.29
CA SER A 64 -13.59 2.70 14.40
C SER A 64 -13.36 1.19 14.62
N ASP A 65 -14.28 0.33 14.19
CA ASP A 65 -14.10 -1.13 14.26
C ASP A 65 -12.94 -1.60 13.39
N LEU A 66 -12.70 -0.94 12.25
CA LEU A 66 -11.55 -1.22 11.39
C LEU A 66 -10.25 -0.91 12.13
N LEU A 67 -10.19 0.26 12.77
CA LEU A 67 -9.03 0.65 13.58
C LEU A 67 -8.83 -0.33 14.74
N ASN A 68 -9.89 -0.72 15.44
CA ASN A 68 -9.81 -1.69 16.53
C ASN A 68 -9.27 -3.03 16.04
N GLU A 69 -9.68 -3.50 14.86
CA GLU A 69 -9.19 -4.73 14.27
C GLU A 69 -7.71 -4.61 13.86
N PHE A 70 -7.28 -3.45 13.33
CA PHE A 70 -5.87 -3.15 13.05
C PHE A 70 -5.01 -3.24 14.32
N LYS A 71 -5.55 -2.81 15.46
CA LYS A 71 -4.86 -2.88 16.77
C LYS A 71 -4.89 -4.29 17.38
N GLY A 72 -5.81 -5.14 16.93
CA GLY A 72 -6.06 -6.48 17.47
C GLY A 72 -5.15 -7.58 16.90
N THR A 73 -5.51 -8.82 17.22
CA THR A 73 -4.79 -10.04 16.79
C THR A 73 -4.84 -10.27 15.28
N LEU A 74 -5.84 -9.70 14.60
CA LEU A 74 -6.01 -9.79 13.14
C LEU A 74 -5.34 -8.63 12.38
N GLY A 75 -4.71 -7.67 13.07
CA GLY A 75 -4.32 -6.41 12.46
C GLY A 75 -3.42 -6.51 11.23
N CYS A 76 -2.50 -7.49 11.20
CA CYS A 76 -1.66 -7.73 10.04
C CYS A 76 -2.47 -8.17 8.81
N GLN A 77 -3.49 -9.02 8.96
CA GLN A 77 -4.39 -9.36 7.86
C GLN A 77 -5.19 -8.12 7.47
N SER A 78 -5.87 -7.50 8.43
CA SER A 78 -6.82 -6.43 8.17
C SER A 78 -6.16 -5.28 7.41
N VAL A 79 -4.93 -4.90 7.78
CA VAL A 79 -4.15 -3.91 7.05
C VAL A 79 -3.79 -4.38 5.64
N SER A 80 -3.37 -5.65 5.48
CA SER A 80 -3.04 -6.22 4.17
C SER A 80 -4.24 -6.22 3.22
N GLU A 81 -5.41 -6.62 3.72
CA GLU A 81 -6.67 -6.68 2.99
C GLU A 81 -7.20 -5.27 2.67
N ALA A 82 -7.07 -4.32 3.60
CA ALA A 82 -7.43 -2.92 3.36
C ALA A 82 -6.55 -2.27 2.30
N MET A 83 -5.22 -2.45 2.39
CA MET A 83 -4.30 -1.98 1.34
C MET A 83 -4.60 -2.62 -0.01
N ARG A 84 -4.95 -3.92 -0.02
CA ARG A 84 -5.37 -4.60 -1.26
C ARG A 84 -6.65 -4.00 -1.82
N PHE A 85 -7.68 -3.83 -0.99
CA PHE A 85 -8.95 -3.21 -1.35
C PHE A 85 -8.74 -1.86 -2.03
N TYR A 86 -7.95 -0.98 -1.43
CA TYR A 86 -7.67 0.33 -2.03
C TYR A 86 -6.92 0.24 -3.36
N MET A 87 -5.90 -0.62 -3.46
CA MET A 87 -5.08 -0.72 -4.67
C MET A 87 -5.78 -1.42 -5.84
N GLU A 88 -6.59 -2.43 -5.57
CA GLU A 88 -7.19 -3.31 -6.60
C GLU A 88 -8.61 -2.89 -6.97
N GLU A 89 -9.34 -2.23 -6.07
CA GLU A 89 -10.75 -1.90 -6.28
C GLU A 89 -10.98 -0.38 -6.28
N VAL A 90 -10.62 0.32 -5.20
CA VAL A 90 -10.97 1.74 -5.05
C VAL A 90 -10.20 2.63 -6.01
N LEU A 91 -8.87 2.62 -5.96
CA LEU A 91 -8.03 3.53 -6.76
C LEU A 91 -8.16 3.29 -8.28
N PRO A 92 -8.23 2.05 -8.79
CA PRO A 92 -8.51 1.84 -10.21
C PRO A 92 -9.87 2.38 -10.63
N SER A 93 -10.90 2.25 -9.79
CA SER A 93 -12.24 2.78 -10.07
C SER A 93 -12.29 4.30 -10.01
N ALA A 94 -11.60 4.90 -9.05
CA ALA A 94 -11.43 6.35 -8.93
C ALA A 94 -10.72 6.96 -10.14
N GLY A 95 -9.70 6.29 -10.68
CA GLY A 95 -9.01 6.71 -11.90
C GLY A 95 -9.95 6.73 -13.11
N ARG A 96 -10.81 5.71 -13.25
CA ARG A 96 -11.82 5.66 -14.31
C ARG A 96 -12.94 6.69 -14.15
N ALA A 97 -13.29 7.04 -12.91
CA ALA A 97 -14.35 8.00 -12.60
C ALA A 97 -13.97 9.46 -12.94
N SER A 98 -12.68 9.76 -13.14
CA SER A 98 -12.24 11.13 -13.46
C SER A 98 -10.96 11.15 -14.29
N ALA A 99 -11.10 11.34 -15.60
CA ALA A 99 -9.96 11.45 -16.52
C ALA A 99 -8.99 12.58 -16.12
N GLN A 100 -9.50 13.70 -15.58
CA GLN A 100 -8.69 14.80 -15.09
C GLN A 100 -7.75 14.40 -13.94
N HIS A 101 -8.17 13.46 -13.08
CA HIS A 101 -7.43 13.07 -11.88
C HIS A 101 -6.78 11.69 -12.01
N GLU A 102 -6.95 11.00 -13.13
CA GLU A 102 -6.45 9.63 -13.36
C GLU A 102 -4.94 9.53 -13.06
N GLN A 103 -4.15 10.50 -13.53
CA GLN A 103 -2.71 10.52 -13.30
C GLN A 103 -2.37 10.66 -11.80
N SER A 104 -2.99 11.60 -11.09
CA SER A 104 -2.75 11.79 -9.65
C SER A 104 -3.22 10.60 -8.82
N VAL A 105 -4.35 9.97 -9.18
CA VAL A 105 -4.80 8.71 -8.60
C VAL A 105 -3.78 7.59 -8.85
N GLY A 106 -3.19 7.55 -10.05
CA GLY A 106 -2.10 6.63 -10.39
C GLY A 106 -0.85 6.83 -9.54
N HIS A 107 -0.46 8.09 -9.29
CA HIS A 107 0.64 8.43 -8.39
C HIS A 107 0.36 7.98 -6.95
N LEU A 108 -0.84 8.24 -6.44
CA LEU A 108 -1.27 7.81 -5.10
C LEU A 108 -1.22 6.28 -4.98
N ARG A 109 -1.71 5.55 -6.00
CA ARG A 109 -1.64 4.08 -6.06
C ARG A 109 -0.20 3.58 -6.03
N LYS A 110 0.71 4.22 -6.75
CA LYS A 110 2.13 3.86 -6.77
C LYS A 110 2.77 4.07 -5.40
N ALA A 111 2.50 5.19 -4.73
CA ALA A 111 2.98 5.46 -3.38
C ALA A 111 2.48 4.42 -2.35
N LEU A 112 1.19 4.05 -2.41
CA LEU A 112 0.62 3.02 -1.54
C LEU A 112 1.23 1.64 -1.80
N MET A 113 1.42 1.29 -3.07
CA MET A 113 2.08 0.05 -3.47
C MET A 113 3.52 -0.01 -2.97
N GLN A 114 4.25 1.10 -3.03
CA GLN A 114 5.61 1.21 -2.52
C GLN A 114 5.63 1.00 -1.00
N LEU A 115 4.74 1.65 -0.24
CA LEU A 115 4.63 1.42 1.20
C LEU A 115 4.34 -0.05 1.52
N LYS A 116 3.35 -0.66 0.86
CA LYS A 116 3.00 -2.08 1.07
C LYS A 116 4.18 -3.01 0.77
N ALA A 117 4.88 -2.77 -0.34
CA ALA A 117 6.05 -3.58 -0.73
C ALA A 117 7.16 -3.48 0.31
N THR A 118 7.45 -2.28 0.80
CA THR A 118 8.45 -2.06 1.85
C THR A 118 8.00 -2.69 3.17
N MET A 119 6.74 -2.55 3.57
CA MET A 119 6.17 -3.21 4.75
C MET A 119 6.30 -4.74 4.68
N LYS A 120 6.06 -5.35 3.52
CA LYS A 120 6.19 -6.79 3.29
C LYS A 120 7.64 -7.27 3.36
N ARG A 121 8.58 -6.45 2.89
CA ARG A 121 10.02 -6.79 2.83
C ARG A 121 10.71 -6.58 4.17
N CYS A 122 10.50 -5.42 4.78
CA CYS A 122 11.26 -4.95 5.94
C CYS A 122 10.72 -5.42 7.28
N HIS A 123 9.52 -5.98 7.29
CA HIS A 123 8.92 -6.58 8.46
C HIS A 123 8.06 -7.75 8.03
N ARG A 124 7.94 -8.75 8.90
CA ARG A 124 6.89 -9.77 8.77
C ARG A 124 5.50 -9.20 9.14
N PHE A 125 5.20 -7.96 8.73
CA PHE A 125 3.89 -7.31 8.97
C PHE A 125 2.74 -8.01 8.27
N PHE A 126 3.02 -8.96 7.37
CA PHE A 126 2.04 -9.67 6.56
C PHE A 126 2.18 -11.19 6.59
N THR A 127 2.74 -11.79 7.65
CA THR A 127 2.68 -13.25 7.85
C THR A 127 1.35 -13.65 8.50
N CYS A 128 0.24 -13.38 7.81
CA CYS A 128 -1.11 -13.62 8.30
C CYS A 128 -1.85 -14.64 7.44
N GLU A 129 -2.69 -15.46 8.08
CA GLU A 129 -3.39 -16.60 7.45
C GLU A 129 -4.92 -16.50 7.53
N LYS A 130 -5.49 -15.55 8.29
CA LYS A 130 -6.94 -15.47 8.59
C LYS A 130 -7.56 -14.23 7.96
N GLN A 131 -8.75 -14.33 7.37
CA GLN A 131 -9.49 -13.20 6.77
C GLN A 131 -10.06 -12.23 7.81
N SER A 132 -10.19 -10.94 7.46
CA SER A 132 -10.86 -9.93 8.29
C SER A 132 -12.37 -9.92 8.06
N LYS A 133 -13.13 -9.89 9.16
CA LYS A 133 -14.60 -9.76 9.09
C LYS A 133 -15.01 -8.31 8.83
N THR A 134 -14.31 -7.34 9.43
CA THR A 134 -14.57 -5.93 9.22
C THR A 134 -14.33 -5.52 7.77
N LEU A 135 -13.26 -6.00 7.13
CA LEU A 135 -12.99 -5.72 5.72
C LEU A 135 -14.03 -6.35 4.79
N LYS A 136 -14.54 -7.53 5.14
CA LYS A 136 -15.65 -8.13 4.39
C LYS A 136 -16.87 -7.20 4.40
N HIS A 137 -17.25 -6.67 5.56
CA HIS A 137 -18.37 -5.75 5.66
C HIS A 137 -18.12 -4.44 4.89
N ILE A 138 -16.91 -3.90 4.94
CA ILE A 138 -16.51 -2.70 4.18
C ILE A 138 -16.68 -2.92 2.68
N ARG A 139 -16.20 -4.06 2.16
CA ARG A 139 -16.35 -4.42 0.73
C ARG A 139 -17.82 -4.55 0.34
N GLU A 140 -18.62 -5.24 1.14
CA GLU A 140 -20.06 -5.38 0.89
C GLU A 140 -20.78 -4.03 0.89
N THR A 141 -20.43 -3.12 1.81
CA THR A 141 -20.98 -1.76 1.84
C THR A 141 -20.54 -0.95 0.63
N PHE A 142 -19.25 -1.00 0.27
CA PHE A 142 -18.71 -0.36 -0.93
C PHE A 142 -19.43 -0.83 -2.20
N GLU A 143 -19.63 -2.13 -2.37
CA GLU A 143 -20.35 -2.72 -3.51
C GLU A 143 -21.81 -2.25 -3.56
N LYS A 144 -22.50 -2.21 -2.42
CA LYS A 144 -23.89 -1.72 -2.32
C LYS A 144 -24.03 -0.24 -2.68
N MET A 145 -23.00 0.56 -2.46
CA MET A 145 -22.98 1.98 -2.79
C MET A 145 -22.72 2.25 -4.27
N SER A 146 -22.38 1.23 -5.07
CA SER A 146 -22.10 1.38 -6.50
C SER A 146 -21.07 2.51 -6.77
N GLU A 147 -21.34 3.42 -7.70
CA GLU A 147 -20.46 4.55 -8.02
C GLU A 147 -20.19 5.48 -6.82
N ASN A 148 -21.17 5.66 -5.93
CA ASN A 148 -21.00 6.49 -4.72
C ASN A 148 -19.96 5.89 -3.77
N GLY A 149 -19.79 4.56 -3.79
CA GLY A 149 -18.78 3.87 -3.00
C GLY A 149 -17.35 4.34 -3.32
N ILE A 150 -17.09 4.73 -4.57
CA ILE A 150 -15.80 5.26 -5.01
C ILE A 150 -15.51 6.59 -4.31
N TYR A 151 -16.44 7.53 -4.38
CA TYR A 151 -16.28 8.86 -3.77
C TYR A 151 -16.22 8.76 -2.25
N LYS A 152 -17.01 7.87 -1.65
CA LYS A 152 -16.96 7.58 -0.22
C LYS A 152 -15.59 7.07 0.22
N ALA A 153 -15.11 6.01 -0.41
CA ALA A 153 -13.84 5.39 -0.06
C ALA A 153 -12.64 6.33 -0.29
N MET A 154 -12.69 7.14 -1.35
CA MET A 154 -11.68 8.17 -1.62
C MET A 154 -11.80 9.37 -0.67
N GLY A 155 -13.01 9.77 -0.30
CA GLY A 155 -13.27 10.85 0.66
C GLY A 155 -12.70 10.54 2.04
N GLU A 156 -12.68 9.27 2.42
CA GLU A 156 -12.12 8.75 3.68
C GLU A 156 -10.67 8.25 3.56
N PHE A 157 -9.95 8.55 2.47
CA PHE A 157 -8.58 8.05 2.29
C PHE A 157 -7.58 8.61 3.32
N ASP A 158 -7.78 9.82 3.84
CA ASP A 158 -6.97 10.35 4.94
C ASP A 158 -7.18 9.58 6.25
N ILE A 159 -8.41 9.13 6.54
CA ILE A 159 -8.72 8.20 7.63
C ILE A 159 -7.94 6.89 7.43
N PHE A 160 -7.93 6.36 6.22
CA PHE A 160 -7.15 5.15 5.90
C PHE A 160 -5.64 5.32 6.16
N ILE A 161 -5.05 6.45 5.73
CA ILE A 161 -3.63 6.76 6.01
C ILE A 161 -3.38 6.79 7.52
N ASN A 162 -4.26 7.46 8.29
CA ASN A 162 -4.13 7.56 9.74
C ASN A 162 -4.20 6.18 10.41
N TYR A 163 -5.08 5.29 9.94
CA TYR A 163 -5.18 3.93 10.48
C TYR A 163 -3.94 3.09 10.17
N ILE A 164 -3.35 3.23 8.98
CA ILE A 164 -2.06 2.59 8.65
C ILE A 164 -0.95 3.12 9.55
N GLU A 165 -0.88 4.44 9.77
CA GLU A 165 0.11 5.06 10.65
C GLU A 165 0.00 4.52 12.08
N GLU A 166 -1.20 4.47 12.66
CA GLU A 166 -1.45 3.89 13.98
C GLU A 166 -0.94 2.45 14.08
N TYR A 167 -1.26 1.61 13.09
CA TYR A 167 -0.79 0.22 13.04
C TYR A 167 0.75 0.14 13.00
N LEU A 168 1.38 0.93 12.14
CA LEU A 168 2.83 0.95 11.97
C LEU A 168 3.55 1.42 13.25
N MET A 169 3.03 2.46 13.90
CA MET A 169 3.56 2.97 15.17
C MET A 169 3.46 1.94 16.29
N MET A 170 2.40 1.14 16.32
CA MET A 170 2.28 0.04 17.29
C MET A 170 3.30 -1.05 17.08
N LYS A 171 3.58 -1.42 15.82
CA LYS A 171 4.50 -2.51 15.52
C LYS A 171 5.97 -2.09 15.50
N GLY A 172 6.27 -0.82 15.21
CA GLY A 172 7.63 -0.26 15.22
C GLY A 172 8.21 0.01 16.61
N ARG A 173 7.42 -0.15 17.69
CA ARG A 173 7.86 -0.03 19.10
C ARG A 173 8.44 -1.31 19.70
N LYS A 174 8.67 -2.37 18.90
CA LYS A 174 9.24 -3.64 19.35
C LYS A 174 10.59 -3.91 18.72
#